data_AF-A0A367ZUE8-F1
#
_entry.id   AF-A0A367ZUE8-F1
#
_cell.length_a   1.000
_cell.length_b   1.000
_cell.length_c   1.000
_cell.angle_alpha   90.00
_cell.angle_beta   90.00
_cell.angle_gamma   90.00
#
_symmetry.space_group_name_H-M   'P 1'
#
loop_
_entity.id
_entity.type
_entity.pdbx_description
1 polymer ?
#
loop_
_entity_poly.entity_id
_entity_poly.type
_entity_poly.pdbx_seq_one_letter_code
_entity_poly.pdbx_strand_id
1 'polypeptide(L)'
;MFCGGCGSGMHLTTRLRRRWEAMFSLPTRSRLKHLGGGFLFGSALALFAFGSMGMSRPEALRVQPEWAPSRVESPFACREAQTTFSRLGTWKATQDMNRPATLDDLVKVGNLLLQGCPPITGDPTEVRGEAIEARHFLPAGGARAADLGNTPLRRAEAAMFFYRLAADRLALTAPEETVYRFADIPRYHSLNVPAELLETIGIRIAREPEVFGGEDHLTLADLSDVATDFLKAYEDRLKMKAFSSLDPAS
;
A
#
# COMPACT_ATOMS: atom_id res chain seq x y z
N MET A 1 -78.87 -18.78 -57.21
CA MET A 1 -77.54 -19.41 -57.30
C MET A 1 -76.82 -19.15 -55.98
N PHE A 2 -76.50 -20.21 -55.23
CA PHE A 2 -75.84 -20.16 -53.92
C PHE A 2 -74.31 -20.20 -54.06
N CYS A 3 -73.63 -19.41 -53.21
CA CYS A 3 -72.47 -19.74 -52.38
C CYS A 3 -72.28 -18.47 -51.51
N GLY A 4 -72.37 -18.47 -50.19
CA GLY A 4 -71.94 -19.44 -49.20
C GLY A 4 -71.15 -18.62 -48.17
N GLY A 5 -71.65 -18.55 -46.94
CA GLY A 5 -71.11 -17.69 -45.90
C GLY A 5 -69.68 -18.03 -45.48
N CYS A 6 -69.04 -17.03 -44.87
CA CYS A 6 -68.04 -17.06 -43.80
C CYS A 6 -67.41 -15.65 -43.81
N GLY A 7 -67.79 -14.71 -42.93
CA GLY A 7 -67.67 -14.89 -41.49
C GLY A 7 -66.18 -14.83 -41.11
N SER A 8 -65.59 -13.64 -41.08
CA SER A 8 -64.36 -13.45 -40.31
C SER A 8 -64.26 -11.99 -39.88
N GLY A 9 -64.58 -11.78 -38.61
CA GLY A 9 -64.38 -10.51 -37.93
C GLY A 9 -62.93 -10.09 -38.06
N MET A 10 -62.72 -8.89 -38.60
CA MET A 10 -61.43 -8.23 -38.66
C MET A 10 -60.97 -7.87 -37.25
N HIS A 11 -60.44 -8.85 -36.53
CA HIS A 11 -59.71 -8.60 -35.29
C HIS A 11 -58.39 -7.89 -35.64
N LEU A 12 -58.20 -6.70 -35.04
CA LEU A 12 -56.97 -5.91 -35.04
C LEU A 12 -55.70 -6.73 -34.75
N THR A 13 -55.84 -7.85 -34.03
CA THR A 13 -54.75 -8.79 -33.69
C THR A 13 -54.12 -9.44 -34.93
N THR A 14 -54.88 -9.68 -36.00
CA THR A 14 -54.35 -10.29 -37.24
C THR A 14 -53.53 -9.31 -38.10
N ARG A 15 -53.82 -8.01 -38.02
CA ARG A 15 -53.02 -6.97 -38.70
C ARG A 15 -51.68 -6.74 -38.01
N LEU A 16 -51.63 -6.81 -36.68
CA LEU A 16 -50.36 -6.73 -35.93
C LEU A 16 -49.47 -7.95 -36.18
N ARG A 17 -50.05 -9.16 -36.21
CA ARG A 17 -49.29 -10.39 -36.45
C ARG A 17 -48.64 -10.44 -37.83
N ARG A 18 -49.38 -10.05 -38.88
CA ARG A 18 -48.82 -9.94 -40.24
C ARG A 18 -47.75 -8.86 -40.38
N ARG A 19 -47.82 -7.78 -39.59
CA ARG A 19 -46.79 -6.72 -39.58
C ARG A 19 -45.53 -7.13 -38.80
N TRP A 20 -45.67 -8.00 -37.80
CA TRP A 20 -44.56 -8.60 -37.07
C TRP A 20 -43.81 -9.66 -37.89
N GLU A 21 -44.53 -10.52 -38.61
CA GLU A 21 -43.94 -11.58 -39.43
C GLU A 21 -43.17 -11.03 -40.65
N ALA A 22 -43.46 -9.80 -41.10
CA ALA A 22 -42.71 -9.13 -42.17
C ALA A 22 -41.37 -8.50 -41.71
N MET A 23 -41.17 -8.28 -40.40
CA MET A 23 -39.91 -7.69 -39.87
C MET A 23 -38.84 -8.73 -39.52
N PHE A 24 -39.19 -10.02 -39.48
CA PHE A 24 -38.24 -11.10 -39.22
C PHE A 24 -38.05 -11.94 -40.48
N SER A 25 -37.16 -11.47 -41.36
CA SER A 25 -36.63 -12.30 -42.43
C SER A 25 -35.90 -13.52 -41.86
N LEU A 26 -35.92 -14.61 -42.62
CA LEU A 26 -35.65 -15.96 -42.18
C LEU A 26 -34.19 -16.39 -41.85
N PRO A 27 -33.09 -15.58 -41.91
CA PRO A 27 -31.78 -16.10 -41.52
C PRO A 27 -31.44 -15.90 -40.02
N THR A 28 -32.18 -15.12 -39.24
CA THR A 28 -31.82 -14.77 -37.85
C THR A 28 -32.33 -15.72 -36.77
N ARG A 29 -33.06 -16.78 -37.13
CA ARG A 29 -33.67 -17.72 -36.16
C ARG A 29 -32.68 -18.74 -35.57
N SER A 30 -31.47 -18.88 -36.13
CA SER A 30 -30.45 -19.82 -35.62
C SER A 30 -29.49 -19.21 -34.59
N ARG A 31 -29.38 -17.87 -34.49
CA ARG A 31 -28.45 -17.20 -33.54
C ARG A 31 -29.06 -16.83 -32.19
N LEU A 32 -30.38 -16.91 -32.01
CA LEU A 32 -31.02 -16.59 -30.73
C LEU A 32 -30.96 -17.70 -29.68
N LYS A 33 -30.65 -18.95 -30.06
CA LYS A 33 -30.56 -20.07 -29.10
C LYS A 33 -29.33 -19.98 -28.18
N HIS A 34 -28.31 -19.22 -28.55
CA HIS A 34 -27.11 -19.01 -27.72
C HIS A 34 -27.12 -17.71 -26.90
N LEU A 35 -28.13 -16.85 -27.06
CA LEU A 35 -28.29 -15.62 -26.27
C LEU A 35 -28.98 -15.85 -24.91
N GLY A 36 -29.82 -16.88 -24.79
CA GLY A 36 -30.54 -17.18 -23.55
C GLY A 36 -29.65 -17.68 -22.40
N GLY A 37 -28.58 -18.42 -22.72
CA GLY A 37 -27.64 -18.93 -21.72
C GLY A 37 -26.74 -17.85 -21.11
N GLY A 38 -26.32 -16.88 -21.92
CA GLY A 38 -25.45 -15.78 -21.46
C GLY A 38 -26.15 -14.80 -20.52
N PHE A 39 -27.45 -14.53 -20.74
CA PHE A 39 -28.22 -13.62 -19.90
C PHE A 39 -28.50 -14.20 -18.50
N LEU A 40 -28.78 -15.50 -18.40
CA LEU A 40 -29.04 -16.15 -17.11
C LEU A 40 -27.77 -16.25 -16.25
N PHE A 41 -26.62 -16.53 -16.87
CA PHE A 41 -25.33 -16.52 -16.16
C PHE A 41 -24.91 -15.11 -15.76
N GLY A 42 -25.08 -14.11 -16.64
CA GLY A 42 -24.81 -12.71 -16.33
C GLY A 42 -25.70 -12.15 -15.21
N SER A 43 -26.99 -12.51 -15.19
CA SER A 43 -27.90 -12.09 -14.11
C SER A 43 -27.57 -12.76 -12.76
N ALA A 44 -27.14 -14.02 -12.78
CA ALA A 44 -26.72 -14.72 -11.57
C ALA A 44 -25.43 -14.11 -10.99
N LEU A 45 -24.47 -13.74 -11.86
CA LEU A 45 -23.23 -13.06 -11.44
C LEU A 45 -23.49 -11.65 -10.90
N ALA A 46 -24.42 -10.91 -11.50
CA ALA A 46 -24.81 -9.59 -11.02
C ALA A 46 -25.50 -9.65 -9.63
N LEU A 47 -26.38 -10.63 -9.40
CA LEU A 47 -26.99 -10.85 -8.08
C LEU A 47 -25.98 -11.30 -7.02
N PHE A 48 -24.95 -12.07 -7.38
CA PHE A 48 -23.89 -12.47 -6.45
C PHE A 48 -22.95 -11.29 -6.11
N ALA A 49 -22.62 -10.45 -7.09
CA ALA A 49 -21.77 -9.27 -6.89
C ALA A 49 -22.47 -8.15 -6.11
N PHE A 50 -23.78 -7.94 -6.31
CA PHE A 50 -24.55 -6.97 -5.50
C PHE A 50 -25.00 -7.54 -4.15
N GLY A 51 -25.23 -8.84 -4.04
CA GLY A 51 -25.59 -9.51 -2.78
C GLY A 51 -24.46 -9.51 -1.75
N SER A 52 -23.20 -9.50 -2.18
CA SER A 52 -22.03 -9.50 -1.29
C SER A 52 -21.61 -8.10 -0.80
N MET A 53 -21.97 -7.03 -1.51
CA MET A 53 -21.66 -5.65 -1.09
C MET A 53 -22.68 -5.06 -0.08
N GLY A 54 -23.82 -5.71 0.14
CA GLY A 54 -24.91 -5.21 0.99
C GLY A 54 -24.86 -5.59 2.47
N MET A 55 -23.84 -6.35 2.92
CA MET A 55 -23.69 -6.76 4.33
C MET A 55 -22.61 -5.98 5.09
N SER A 56 -22.46 -4.69 4.82
CA SER A 56 -21.78 -3.77 5.74
C SER A 56 -22.76 -3.29 6.80
N ARG A 57 -22.90 -4.07 7.89
CA ARG A 57 -23.56 -3.59 9.11
C ARG A 57 -22.80 -2.35 9.61
N PRO A 58 -23.44 -1.17 9.75
CA PRO A 58 -22.79 0.03 10.26
C PRO A 58 -22.51 -0.02 11.77
N GLU A 59 -22.93 -1.10 12.45
CA GLU A 59 -22.73 -1.33 13.89
C GLU A 59 -22.03 -2.67 14.16
N ALA A 60 -21.12 -3.10 13.29
CA ALA A 60 -20.17 -4.14 13.68
C ALA A 60 -19.22 -3.56 14.76
N LEU A 61 -19.68 -3.59 16.01
CA LEU A 61 -18.82 -3.71 17.18
C LEU A 61 -17.64 -4.60 16.78
N ARG A 62 -16.42 -4.06 16.90
CA ARG A 62 -15.17 -4.80 16.70
C ARG A 62 -15.14 -5.94 17.73
N VAL A 63 -15.85 -7.03 17.45
CA VAL A 63 -15.69 -8.29 18.17
C VAL A 63 -14.37 -8.82 17.69
N GLN A 64 -13.31 -8.60 18.48
CA GLN A 64 -12.07 -9.33 18.31
C GLN A 64 -12.45 -10.81 18.42
N PRO A 65 -12.17 -11.65 17.41
CA PRO A 65 -12.38 -13.08 17.56
C PRO A 65 -11.52 -13.55 18.73
N GLU A 66 -12.13 -14.29 19.65
CA GLU A 66 -11.48 -14.84 20.85
C GLU A 66 -10.29 -15.77 20.51
N TRP A 67 -10.19 -16.18 19.24
CA TRP A 67 -9.12 -16.99 18.66
C TRP A 67 -8.12 -16.18 17.82
N ALA A 68 -8.16 -14.85 17.86
CA ALA A 68 -7.04 -14.05 17.37
C ALA A 68 -5.85 -14.33 18.30
N PRO A 69 -4.68 -14.75 17.79
CA PRO A 69 -3.48 -14.82 18.63
C PRO A 69 -3.27 -13.45 19.26
N SER A 70 -3.47 -13.37 20.58
CA SER A 70 -3.59 -12.13 21.35
C SER A 70 -2.27 -11.35 21.47
N ARG A 71 -1.20 -11.89 20.90
CA ARG A 71 0.06 -11.20 20.67
C ARG A 71 0.60 -11.65 19.32
N VAL A 72 0.74 -10.71 18.40
CA VAL A 72 1.73 -10.86 17.33
C VAL A 72 3.07 -10.91 18.05
N GLU A 73 3.68 -12.09 18.15
CA GLU A 73 5.04 -12.21 18.65
C GLU A 73 5.95 -11.33 17.80
N SER A 74 6.77 -10.52 18.46
CA SER A 74 7.68 -9.63 17.76
C SER A 74 8.69 -10.47 16.98
N PRO A 75 8.94 -10.18 15.69
CA PRO A 75 9.90 -10.94 14.90
C PRO A 75 11.36 -10.64 15.26
N PHE A 76 11.60 -9.67 16.15
CA PHE A 76 12.92 -9.20 16.53
C PHE A 76 13.43 -9.95 17.78
N ALA A 77 14.72 -10.29 17.81
CA ALA A 77 15.40 -10.85 18.98
C ALA A 77 15.93 -9.76 19.92
N CYS A 78 16.34 -8.61 19.39
CA CYS A 78 16.81 -7.45 20.15
C CYS A 78 15.67 -6.77 20.92
N ARG A 79 15.88 -6.53 22.24
CA ARG A 79 14.87 -5.93 23.13
C ARG A 79 14.45 -4.53 22.66
N GLU A 80 15.40 -3.72 22.23
CA GLU A 80 15.19 -2.37 21.72
C GLU A 80 14.26 -2.40 20.51
N ALA A 81 14.56 -3.25 19.51
CA ALA A 81 13.70 -3.44 18.34
C ALA A 81 12.31 -3.99 18.70
N GLN A 82 12.21 -4.95 19.62
CA GLN A 82 10.93 -5.50 20.10
C GLN A 82 10.04 -4.42 20.74
N THR A 83 10.62 -3.60 21.63
CA THR A 83 9.87 -2.54 22.32
C THR A 83 9.39 -1.48 21.33
N THR A 84 10.21 -1.14 20.35
CA THR A 84 9.88 -0.18 19.29
C THR A 84 8.77 -0.70 18.39
N PHE A 85 8.89 -1.96 17.95
CA PHE A 85 7.86 -2.64 17.17
C PHE A 85 6.52 -2.69 17.90
N SER A 86 6.53 -2.99 19.19
CA SER A 86 5.33 -2.99 20.02
C SER A 86 4.69 -1.60 20.09
N ARG A 87 5.49 -0.54 20.27
CA ARG A 87 4.99 0.85 20.28
C ARG A 87 4.42 1.25 18.92
N LEU A 88 5.09 0.92 17.82
CA LEU A 88 4.56 1.12 16.47
C LEU A 88 3.23 0.37 16.27
N GLY A 89 3.14 -0.88 16.76
CA GLY A 89 1.90 -1.66 16.73
C GLY A 89 0.75 -1.02 17.51
N THR A 90 1.02 -0.48 18.70
CA THR A 90 -0.01 0.24 19.48
C THR A 90 -0.49 1.51 18.78
N TRP A 91 0.42 2.27 18.16
CA TRP A 91 0.07 3.44 17.37
C TRP A 91 -0.77 3.02 16.15
N LYS A 92 -0.31 2.03 15.38
CA LYS A 92 -1.00 1.44 14.22
C LYS A 92 -2.44 1.05 14.53
N ALA A 93 -2.68 0.39 15.67
CA ALA A 93 -4.01 -0.07 16.07
C ALA A 93 -5.05 1.07 16.25
N THR A 94 -4.59 2.31 16.43
CA THR A 94 -5.45 3.50 16.59
C THR A 94 -5.71 4.27 15.30
N GLN A 95 -5.09 3.88 14.19
CA GLN A 95 -5.13 4.62 12.94
C GLN A 95 -5.93 3.87 11.87
N ASP A 96 -6.41 4.61 10.87
CA ASP A 96 -6.91 4.03 9.62
C ASP A 96 -5.74 3.77 8.67
N MET A 97 -5.42 2.50 8.41
CA MET A 97 -4.22 2.13 7.65
C MET A 97 -4.31 2.46 6.16
N ASN A 98 -5.51 2.64 5.62
CA ASN A 98 -5.72 2.88 4.19
C ASN A 98 -5.68 4.37 3.83
N ARG A 99 -5.65 5.27 4.82
CA ARG A 99 -5.56 6.71 4.55
C ARG A 99 -4.17 7.09 4.05
N PRO A 100 -4.04 8.16 3.25
CA PRO A 100 -2.74 8.74 2.93
C PRO A 100 -1.98 9.13 4.21
N ALA A 101 -0.71 8.74 4.28
CA ALA A 101 0.18 9.19 5.34
C ALA A 101 0.45 10.69 5.17
N THR A 102 0.64 11.39 6.28
CA THR A 102 1.04 12.80 6.29
C THR A 102 2.48 12.94 6.81
N LEU A 103 3.01 14.15 6.71
CA LEU A 103 4.31 14.48 7.28
C LEU A 103 4.33 14.29 8.82
N ASP A 104 3.23 14.57 9.50
CA ASP A 104 3.12 14.36 10.95
C ASP A 104 3.19 12.88 11.32
N ASP A 105 2.62 12.00 10.49
CA ASP A 105 2.76 10.55 10.65
C ASP A 105 4.22 10.11 10.49
N LEU A 106 4.92 10.64 9.49
CA LEU A 106 6.35 10.35 9.27
C LEU A 106 7.19 10.78 10.48
N VAL A 107 6.96 11.99 10.98
CA VAL A 107 7.64 12.51 12.18
C VAL A 107 7.31 11.66 13.40
N LYS A 108 6.05 11.24 13.56
CA LYS A 108 5.63 10.38 14.67
C LYS A 108 6.33 9.03 14.63
N VAL A 109 6.37 8.37 13.47
CA VAL A 109 7.10 7.12 13.25
C VAL A 109 8.58 7.31 13.50
N GLY A 110 9.17 8.37 12.95
CA GLY A 110 10.56 8.74 13.16
C GLY A 110 10.91 8.87 14.64
N ASN A 111 10.08 9.56 15.42
CA ASN A 111 10.30 9.73 16.86
C ASN A 111 10.22 8.41 17.62
N LEU A 112 9.31 7.51 17.23
CA LEU A 112 9.25 6.16 17.82
C LEU A 112 10.52 5.36 17.52
N LEU A 113 11.04 5.44 16.29
CA LEU A 113 12.29 4.82 15.89
C LEU A 113 13.49 5.42 16.65
N LEU A 114 13.60 6.75 16.74
CA LEU A 114 14.70 7.42 17.46
C LEU A 114 14.74 7.07 18.95
N GLN A 115 13.58 6.92 19.59
CA GLN A 115 13.49 6.52 21.00
C GLN A 115 13.93 5.08 21.25
N GLY A 116 13.83 4.23 20.23
CA GLY A 116 14.02 2.80 20.35
C GLY A 116 15.22 2.24 19.61
N CYS A 117 15.86 3.02 18.74
CA CYS A 117 17.04 2.65 17.97
C CYS A 117 18.16 3.65 18.30
N PRO A 118 18.95 3.42 19.36
CA PRO A 118 20.15 4.22 19.59
C PRO A 118 21.15 4.03 18.43
N PRO A 119 22.00 5.04 18.14
CA PRO A 119 22.96 4.92 17.05
C PRO A 119 23.94 3.77 17.30
N ILE A 120 24.24 3.00 16.24
CA ILE A 120 25.11 1.82 16.32
C ILE A 120 26.58 2.21 16.52
N THR A 121 27.00 3.38 16.02
CA THR A 121 28.34 3.94 16.20
C THR A 121 28.27 5.29 16.90
N GLY A 122 29.17 5.53 17.86
CA GLY A 122 29.22 6.74 18.68
C GLY A 122 29.19 6.41 20.17
N ASP A 123 29.81 7.26 20.99
CA ASP A 123 29.78 7.13 22.45
C ASP A 123 28.34 7.44 22.92
N PRO A 124 27.60 6.53 23.56
CA PRO A 124 26.20 6.74 23.95
C PRO A 124 25.99 7.92 24.92
N THR A 125 27.09 8.45 25.45
CA THR A 125 27.19 9.64 26.31
C THR A 125 27.13 10.96 25.54
N GLU A 126 27.61 11.04 24.29
CA GLU A 126 27.64 12.28 23.50
C GLU A 126 26.26 12.64 22.94
N VAL A 127 25.44 11.64 22.58
CA VAL A 127 24.11 11.83 21.99
C VAL A 127 23.05 12.18 23.04
N ARG A 128 23.37 12.10 24.33
CA ARG A 128 22.46 12.49 25.43
C ARG A 128 22.31 14.00 25.62
N GLY A 129 23.06 14.82 24.91
CA GLY A 129 23.09 16.28 25.07
C GLY A 129 21.88 17.04 24.53
N GLU A 130 21.26 16.56 23.45
CA GLU A 130 20.05 17.17 22.86
C GLU A 130 19.11 16.06 22.37
N ALA A 131 17.83 16.12 22.74
CA ALA A 131 16.84 15.18 22.23
C ALA A 131 16.63 15.45 20.73
N ILE A 132 17.35 14.73 19.87
CA ILE A 132 17.20 14.84 18.42
C ILE A 132 15.77 14.42 18.07
N GLU A 133 14.98 15.36 17.55
CA GLU A 133 13.65 15.09 17.03
C GLU A 133 13.71 14.62 15.58
N ALA A 134 12.73 13.79 15.18
CA ALA A 134 12.61 13.31 13.81
C ALA A 134 12.55 14.45 12.77
N ARG A 135 12.03 15.64 13.14
CA ARG A 135 11.98 16.81 12.27
C ARG A 135 13.35 17.21 11.71
N HIS A 136 14.44 16.91 12.43
CA HIS A 136 15.81 17.17 11.98
C HIS A 136 16.17 16.42 10.69
N PHE A 137 15.56 15.26 10.46
CA PHE A 137 15.84 14.43 9.30
C PHE A 137 15.02 14.83 8.05
N LEU A 138 14.08 15.76 8.17
CA LEU A 138 13.28 16.23 7.04
C LEU A 138 14.15 17.00 6.03
N PRO A 139 13.92 16.84 4.71
CA PRO A 139 14.58 17.67 3.72
C PRO A 139 14.26 19.16 3.97
N ALA A 140 15.18 20.06 3.60
CA ALA A 140 15.06 21.49 3.91
C ALA A 140 13.74 22.14 3.42
N GLY A 141 13.13 21.59 2.36
CA GLY A 141 11.80 21.98 1.89
C GLY A 141 10.63 21.33 2.66
N GLY A 142 10.82 20.12 3.19
CA GLY A 142 9.82 19.39 3.98
C GLY A 142 9.57 20.01 5.36
N ALA A 143 10.57 20.64 5.96
CA ALA A 143 10.40 21.37 7.22
C ALA A 143 9.45 22.59 7.09
N ARG A 144 9.39 23.22 5.91
CA ARG A 144 8.42 24.28 5.58
C ARG A 144 7.04 23.73 5.21
N ALA A 145 6.95 22.51 4.71
CA ALA A 145 5.69 21.83 4.40
C ALA A 145 4.97 21.30 5.66
N ALA A 146 5.63 21.25 6.81
CA ALA A 146 5.02 20.92 8.10
C ALA A 146 3.90 21.89 8.51
N ASP A 147 3.89 23.12 7.98
CA ASP A 147 2.80 24.08 8.18
C ASP A 147 1.53 23.71 7.38
N LEU A 148 1.59 22.70 6.51
CA LEU A 148 0.48 22.20 5.68
C LEU A 148 0.10 20.76 6.05
N GLY A 149 0.05 20.43 7.35
CA GLY A 149 -0.04 19.08 7.96
C GLY A 149 -1.06 18.06 7.42
N ASN A 150 -1.89 18.42 6.43
CA ASN A 150 -2.78 17.53 5.68
C ASN A 150 -2.29 17.16 4.27
N THR A 151 -1.09 17.58 3.86
CA THR A 151 -0.57 17.21 2.54
C THR A 151 -0.17 15.74 2.53
N PRO A 152 -0.65 14.93 1.55
CA PRO A 152 -0.23 13.55 1.41
C PRO A 152 1.28 13.43 1.23
N LEU A 153 1.89 12.57 2.06
CA LEU A 153 3.32 12.30 2.06
C LEU A 153 3.74 11.61 0.76
N ARG A 154 4.73 12.18 0.06
CA ARG A 154 5.30 11.56 -1.13
C ARG A 154 6.35 10.53 -0.77
N ARG A 155 6.44 9.47 -1.57
CA ARG A 155 7.44 8.40 -1.41
C ARG A 155 8.87 8.92 -1.43
N ALA A 156 9.17 9.89 -2.30
CA ALA A 156 10.48 10.55 -2.34
C ALA A 156 10.84 11.25 -1.01
N GLU A 157 9.88 11.91 -0.36
CA GLU A 157 10.10 12.62 0.90
C GLU A 157 10.39 11.64 2.04
N ALA A 158 9.61 10.56 2.11
CA ALA A 158 9.82 9.48 3.05
C ALA A 158 11.18 8.80 2.83
N ALA A 159 11.58 8.54 1.58
CA ALA A 159 12.87 7.93 1.29
C ALA A 159 14.05 8.82 1.70
N MET A 160 13.99 10.13 1.43
CA MET A 160 15.01 11.06 1.90
C MET A 160 15.11 11.08 3.43
N PHE A 161 13.97 11.05 4.11
CA PHE A 161 13.90 10.98 5.56
C PHE A 161 14.53 9.70 6.11
N PHE A 162 14.09 8.53 5.62
CA PHE A 162 14.60 7.25 6.08
C PHE A 162 16.07 7.05 5.74
N TYR A 163 16.54 7.55 4.60
CA TYR A 163 17.96 7.55 4.25
C TYR A 163 18.81 8.30 5.28
N ARG A 164 18.41 9.52 5.65
CA ARG A 164 19.14 10.33 6.64
C ARG A 164 19.09 9.69 8.03
N LEU A 165 17.92 9.18 8.42
CA LEU A 165 17.76 8.46 9.68
C LEU A 165 18.64 7.20 9.71
N ALA A 166 18.69 6.44 8.60
CA ALA A 166 19.49 5.24 8.50
C ALA A 166 20.99 5.55 8.48
N ALA A 167 21.41 6.61 7.80
CA ALA A 167 22.80 7.07 7.81
C ALA A 167 23.28 7.39 9.24
N ASP A 168 22.46 8.09 10.02
CA ASP A 168 22.74 8.44 11.42
C ASP A 168 22.71 7.22 12.35
N ARG A 169 21.70 6.35 12.23
CA ARG A 169 21.47 5.25 13.18
C ARG A 169 22.26 4.00 12.86
N LEU A 170 22.47 3.69 11.59
CA LEU A 170 23.07 2.45 11.10
C LEU A 170 24.53 2.61 10.66
N ALA A 171 25.10 3.81 10.78
CA ALA A 171 26.47 4.11 10.37
C ALA A 171 26.75 3.79 8.89
N LEU A 172 25.79 4.12 8.03
CA LEU A 172 25.93 3.79 6.61
C LEU A 172 26.99 4.66 5.94
N THR A 173 27.87 4.03 5.19
CA THR A 173 28.74 4.70 4.23
C THR A 173 28.05 4.77 2.87
N ALA A 174 28.21 5.89 2.17
CA ALA A 174 27.73 5.98 0.80
C ALA A 174 28.49 4.97 -0.07
N PRO A 175 27.82 4.29 -1.01
CA PRO A 175 28.48 3.36 -1.90
C PRO A 175 29.42 4.12 -2.85
N GLU A 176 30.56 3.51 -3.19
CA GLU A 176 31.53 4.11 -4.11
C GLU A 176 30.98 4.22 -5.54
N GLU A 177 30.11 3.29 -5.93
CA GLU A 177 29.41 3.27 -7.20
C GLU A 177 27.90 3.19 -7.00
N THR A 178 27.16 3.98 -7.77
CA THR A 178 25.69 3.94 -7.80
C THR A 178 25.21 3.13 -8.98
N VAL A 179 24.45 2.08 -8.70
CA VAL A 179 23.71 1.29 -9.68
C VAL A 179 22.36 1.95 -9.87
N TYR A 180 22.18 2.63 -11.01
CA TYR A 180 20.90 3.26 -11.40
C TYR A 180 19.79 2.20 -11.63
N ARG A 181 19.24 1.66 -10.55
CA ARG A 181 18.30 0.53 -10.55
C ARG A 181 16.88 0.91 -10.98
N PHE A 182 16.43 2.10 -10.61
CA PHE A 182 15.04 2.52 -10.85
C PHE A 182 14.93 3.28 -12.17
N ALA A 183 14.07 2.78 -13.07
CA ALA A 183 13.95 3.30 -14.43
C ALA A 183 13.28 4.69 -14.49
N ASP A 184 12.48 5.03 -13.49
CA ASP A 184 11.71 6.28 -13.38
C ASP A 184 12.47 7.39 -12.64
N ILE A 185 13.66 7.12 -12.09
CA ILE A 185 14.53 8.13 -11.52
C ILE A 185 15.54 8.58 -12.59
N PRO A 186 15.60 9.88 -12.95
CA PRO A 186 16.59 10.37 -13.89
C PRO A 186 18.03 10.06 -13.45
N ARG A 187 18.92 9.82 -14.41
CA ARG A 187 20.36 9.71 -14.14
C ARG A 187 20.85 11.01 -13.49
N TYR A 188 21.68 10.90 -12.47
CA TYR A 188 22.19 12.02 -11.65
C TYR A 188 21.15 12.77 -10.80
N HIS A 189 19.97 12.19 -10.59
CA HIS A 189 18.99 12.71 -9.63
C HIS A 189 19.42 12.44 -8.18
N SER A 190 19.08 13.35 -7.26
CA SER A 190 19.42 13.28 -5.83
C SER A 190 18.80 12.10 -5.09
N LEU A 191 17.76 11.47 -5.66
CA LEU A 191 17.09 10.29 -5.10
C LEU A 191 17.80 8.97 -5.41
N ASN A 192 18.75 8.92 -6.35
CA ASN A 192 19.39 7.66 -6.74
C ASN A 192 20.11 7.01 -5.54
N VAL A 193 21.00 7.75 -4.88
CA VAL A 193 21.75 7.24 -3.71
C VAL A 193 20.82 6.84 -2.55
N PRO A 194 19.87 7.69 -2.11
CA PRO A 194 18.91 7.32 -1.07
C PRO A 194 18.10 6.05 -1.39
N ALA A 195 17.53 5.96 -2.58
CA ALA A 195 16.68 4.85 -2.96
C ALA A 195 17.47 3.54 -3.03
N GLU A 196 18.66 3.59 -3.65
CA GLU A 196 19.53 2.43 -3.80
C GLU A 196 20.08 1.94 -2.46
N LEU A 197 20.56 2.85 -1.61
CA LEU A 197 21.13 2.47 -0.32
C LEU A 197 20.08 1.83 0.58
N LEU A 198 18.89 2.43 0.67
CA LEU A 198 17.77 1.90 1.45
C LEU A 198 17.39 0.48 0.98
N GLU A 199 17.27 0.29 -0.33
CA GLU A 199 16.94 -1.01 -0.91
C GLU A 199 18.04 -2.06 -0.61
N THR A 200 19.31 -1.66 -0.67
CA THR A 200 20.47 -2.53 -0.40
C THR A 200 20.49 -3.02 1.04
N ILE A 201 20.10 -2.18 2.00
CA ILE A 201 19.99 -2.57 3.42
C ILE A 201 18.64 -3.20 3.77
N GLY A 202 17.80 -3.46 2.79
CA GLY A 202 16.51 -4.14 2.97
C GLY A 202 15.36 -3.24 3.43
N ILE A 203 15.52 -1.92 3.42
CA ILE A 203 14.44 -0.96 3.68
C ILE A 203 13.73 -0.66 2.38
N ARG A 204 12.66 -1.40 2.11
CA ARG A 204 11.94 -1.34 0.84
C ARG A 204 10.93 -0.21 0.84
N ILE A 205 11.23 0.83 0.07
CA ILE A 205 10.34 1.98 -0.11
C ILE A 205 9.91 2.18 -1.56
N ALA A 206 10.50 1.49 -2.53
CA ALA A 206 10.08 1.59 -3.94
C ALA A 206 8.67 1.02 -4.13
N ARG A 207 7.94 1.52 -5.15
CA ARG A 207 6.63 0.97 -5.53
C ARG A 207 6.77 -0.46 -6.04
N GLU A 208 7.75 -0.67 -6.90
CA GLU A 208 8.04 -1.94 -7.59
C GLU A 208 9.57 -2.14 -7.69
N PRO A 209 10.05 -3.36 -8.00
CA PRO A 209 11.49 -3.66 -8.02
C PRO A 209 12.34 -2.78 -8.96
N GLU A 210 11.75 -2.28 -10.05
CA GLU A 210 12.39 -1.44 -11.07
C GLU A 210 11.79 -0.02 -11.16
N VAL A 211 10.72 0.26 -10.40
CA VAL A 211 10.01 1.54 -10.42
C VAL A 211 9.91 2.10 -9.02
N PHE A 212 10.53 3.25 -8.79
CA PHE A 212 10.57 3.87 -7.49
C PHE A 212 9.22 4.49 -7.11
N GLY A 213 8.60 5.26 -8.00
CA GLY A 213 7.33 5.95 -7.77
C GLY A 213 7.46 7.19 -6.89
N GLY A 214 8.45 8.05 -7.15
CA GLY A 214 8.82 9.15 -6.25
C GLY A 214 7.69 10.13 -5.91
N GLU A 215 6.79 10.37 -6.86
CA GLU A 215 5.63 11.26 -6.72
C GLU A 215 4.41 10.56 -6.11
N ASP A 216 4.44 9.24 -5.98
CA ASP A 216 3.31 8.49 -5.44
C ASP A 216 3.14 8.76 -3.95
N HIS A 217 1.89 8.84 -3.52
CA HIS A 217 1.58 8.99 -2.10
C HIS A 217 1.75 7.66 -1.37
N LEU A 218 2.26 7.73 -0.15
CA LEU A 218 2.29 6.59 0.76
C LEU A 218 1.01 6.53 1.57
N THR A 219 0.49 5.34 1.76
CA THR A 219 -0.52 5.07 2.79
C THR A 219 0.17 4.91 4.16
N LEU A 220 -0.62 4.96 5.23
CA LEU A 220 -0.11 4.60 6.55
C LEU A 220 0.37 3.14 6.61
N ALA A 221 -0.22 2.24 5.83
CA ALA A 221 0.21 0.85 5.74
C ALA A 221 1.64 0.78 5.19
N ASP A 222 1.90 1.44 4.07
CA ASP A 222 3.24 1.50 3.46
C ASP A 222 4.26 2.07 4.44
N LEU A 223 3.93 3.18 5.12
CA LEU A 223 4.82 3.81 6.09
C LEU A 223 5.13 2.88 7.28
N SER A 224 4.14 2.13 7.76
CA SER A 224 4.32 1.12 8.82
C SER A 224 5.23 -0.02 8.38
N ASP A 225 5.13 -0.44 7.12
CA ASP A 225 5.93 -1.54 6.58
C ASP A 225 7.39 -1.09 6.40
N VAL A 226 7.62 0.13 5.87
CA VAL A 226 8.95 0.75 5.81
C VAL A 226 9.59 0.88 7.20
N ALA A 227 8.82 1.28 8.21
CA ALA A 227 9.30 1.35 9.59
C ALA A 227 9.68 -0.02 10.16
N THR A 228 8.94 -1.06 9.77
CA THR A 228 9.24 -2.45 10.17
C THR A 228 10.51 -2.94 9.49
N ASP A 229 10.71 -2.64 8.22
CA ASP A 229 11.93 -2.97 7.50
C ASP A 229 13.14 -2.21 8.04
N PHE A 230 12.97 -0.96 8.46
CA PHE A 230 14.00 -0.21 9.19
C PHE A 230 14.44 -0.94 10.45
N LEU A 231 13.51 -1.44 11.26
CA LEU A 231 13.84 -2.20 12.47
C LEU A 231 14.58 -3.50 12.17
N LYS A 232 14.26 -4.17 11.06
CA LYS A 232 15.00 -5.38 10.61
C LYS A 232 16.42 -5.01 10.24
N ALA A 233 16.60 -3.98 9.41
CA ALA A 233 17.92 -3.49 9.00
C ALA A 233 18.76 -3.08 10.23
N TYR A 234 18.13 -2.44 11.21
CA TYR A 234 18.76 -2.09 12.49
C TYR A 234 19.24 -3.31 13.28
N GLU A 235 18.36 -4.30 13.45
CA GLU A 235 18.71 -5.52 14.16
C GLU A 235 19.83 -6.30 13.44
N ASP A 236 19.76 -6.43 12.12
CA ASP A 236 20.78 -7.15 11.36
C ASP A 236 22.14 -6.46 11.43
N ARG A 237 22.17 -5.12 11.44
CA ARG A 237 23.41 -4.37 11.70
C ARG A 237 23.94 -4.54 13.12
N LEU A 238 23.08 -4.62 14.13
CA LEU A 238 23.53 -4.96 15.49
C LEU A 238 24.16 -6.35 15.55
N LYS A 239 23.60 -7.34 14.84
CA LYS A 239 24.17 -8.68 14.75
C LYS A 239 25.54 -8.65 14.08
N MET A 240 25.69 -7.93 12.96
CA MET A 240 26.99 -7.80 12.27
C MET A 240 28.06 -7.15 13.16
N LYS A 241 27.70 -6.12 13.94
CA LYS A 241 28.64 -5.50 14.90
C LYS A 241 29.06 -6.48 16.01
N ALA A 242 28.11 -7.26 16.55
CA ALA A 242 28.37 -8.24 17.59
C ALA A 242 29.23 -9.42 17.09
N PHE A 243 29.14 -9.74 15.81
CA PHE A 243 29.87 -10.81 15.14
C PHE A 243 30.68 -10.26 13.97
N SER A 244 31.72 -9.48 14.27
CA SER A 244 32.59 -8.82 13.27
C SER A 244 33.24 -9.81 12.29
N SER A 245 33.26 -11.11 12.61
CA SER A 245 33.70 -12.20 11.74
C SER A 245 32.72 -12.55 10.60
N LEU A 246 31.55 -11.92 10.56
CA LEU A 246 30.53 -12.08 9.50
C LEU A 246 30.46 -10.87 8.56
N ASP A 247 31.36 -9.89 8.70
CA ASP A 247 31.41 -8.76 7.80
C ASP A 247 32.05 -9.21 6.47
N PRO A 248 31.32 -9.22 5.33
CA PRO A 248 31.88 -9.64 4.05
C PRO A 248 32.99 -8.70 3.52
N ALA A 249 33.27 -7.60 4.25
CA ALA A 249 34.32 -6.62 3.95
C ALA A 249 35.56 -6.72 4.84
N SER A 250 35.66 -7.72 5.74
CA SER A 250 36.87 -7.98 6.55
C SER A 250 37.76 -9.07 5.96
#